data_AF-A0A059LHC2-F1
#
_entry.id   AF-A0A059LHC2-F1
#
_cell.length_a   1.000
_cell.length_b   1.000
_cell.length_c   1.000
_cell.angle_alpha   90.00
_cell.angle_beta   90.00
_cell.angle_gamma   90.00
#
_symmetry.space_group_name_H-M   'P 1'
#
loop_
_entity.id
_entity.type
_entity.pdbx_description
1 polymer ?
#
loop_
_entity_poly.entity_id
_entity_poly.type
_entity_poly.pdbx_seq_one_letter_code
_entity_poly.pdbx_strand_id
1 'polypeptide(L)' 'RARAWGPGEEALSALQVLGVGVEATAGQVRAAYLKLAGSWHPDKWATGTEEEQAEADRKFRQVQAAYEEIKSLE' A
#
# COMPACT_ATOMS: atom_id res chain seq x y z
N ARG A 1 0.61 -22.78 11.65
CA ARG A 1 1.80 -22.57 10.81
C ARG A 1 1.41 -21.50 9.81
N ALA A 2 1.87 -20.26 9.97
CA ALA A 2 1.58 -19.20 9.01
C ALA A 2 2.16 -19.61 7.66
N ARG A 3 1.34 -19.72 6.61
CA ARG A 3 1.86 -19.85 5.25
C ARG A 3 2.51 -18.50 4.96
N ALA A 4 3.84 -18.46 5.05
CA ALA A 4 4.61 -17.39 4.45
C ALA A 4 4.19 -17.36 2.98
N TRP A 5 3.66 -16.21 2.60
CA TRP A 5 3.40 -15.94 1.20
C TRP A 5 4.76 -15.98 0.51
N GLY A 6 4.90 -16.75 -0.57
CA GLY A 6 6.11 -16.76 -1.38
C GLY A 6 5.85 -15.85 -2.57
N PRO A 7 6.05 -14.53 -2.45
CA PRO A 7 5.63 -13.62 -3.48
C PRO A 7 6.67 -13.70 -4.60
N GLY A 8 6.21 -13.78 -5.85
CA GLY A 8 7.08 -13.52 -7.00
C GLY A 8 7.67 -12.10 -6.91
N GLU A 9 8.69 -11.81 -7.72
CA GLU A 9 9.44 -10.54 -7.71
C GLU A 9 8.52 -9.30 -7.74
N GLU A 10 7.37 -9.40 -8.42
CA GLU A 10 6.36 -8.34 -8.54
C GLU A 10 5.68 -8.01 -7.20
N ALA A 11 5.34 -9.02 -6.39
CA ALA A 11 4.75 -8.78 -5.09
C ALA A 11 5.78 -8.27 -4.07
N LEU A 12 7.07 -8.57 -4.23
CA LEU A 12 8.12 -7.95 -3.41
C LEU A 12 8.14 -6.43 -3.60
N SER A 13 8.01 -5.95 -4.84
CA SER A 13 7.92 -4.52 -5.16
C SER A 13 6.69 -3.87 -4.51
N ALA A 14 5.52 -4.51 -4.63
CA ALA A 14 4.28 -4.03 -4.01
C ALA A 14 4.36 -3.97 -2.47
N LEU A 15 4.96 -4.99 -1.84
CA LEU A 15 5.19 -5.03 -0.39
C LEU A 15 6.14 -3.90 0.05
N GLN A 16 7.15 -3.58 -0.77
CA GLN A 16 8.08 -2.48 -0.53
C GLN A 16 7.39 -1.11 -0.62
N VAL A 17 6.47 -0.91 -1.58
CA VAL A 17 5.64 0.32 -1.68
C VAL A 17 4.77 0.49 -0.44
N LEU A 18 4.24 -0.61 0.09
CA LEU A 18 3.46 -0.63 1.33
C LEU A 18 4.33 -0.56 2.60
N GLY A 19 5.65 -0.67 2.47
CA GLY A 19 6.60 -0.66 3.60
C GLY A 19 6.48 -1.90 4.51
N VAL A 20 6.01 -3.02 3.97
CA VAL A 20 5.84 -4.28 4.70
C VAL A 20 6.89 -5.30 4.27
N GLY A 21 7.26 -6.18 5.21
CA GLY A 21 8.22 -7.24 4.93
C GLY A 21 7.69 -8.27 3.95
N VAL A 22 8.60 -8.99 3.28
CA VAL A 22 8.28 -10.06 2.32
C VAL A 22 7.50 -11.22 2.97
N GLU A 23 7.64 -11.38 4.28
CA GLU A 23 6.91 -12.37 5.10
C GLU A 23 5.60 -11.81 5.66
N ALA A 24 5.17 -10.62 5.22
CA ALA A 24 3.94 -10.02 5.70
C ALA A 24 2.73 -10.85 5.27
N THR A 25 1.86 -11.11 6.23
CA THR A 25 0.57 -11.76 6.00
C THR A 25 -0.42 -10.79 5.36
N ALA A 26 -1.46 -11.31 4.69
CA ALA A 26 -2.56 -10.49 4.15
C ALA A 26 -3.15 -9.52 5.19
N GLY A 27 -3.20 -9.91 6.47
CA GLY A 27 -3.61 -9.03 7.58
C GLY A 27 -2.65 -7.87 7.83
N GLN A 28 -1.33 -8.10 7.76
CA GLN A 28 -0.32 -7.03 7.88
C GLN A 28 -0.31 -6.10 6.68
N VAL A 29 -0.45 -6.66 5.46
CA VAL A 29 -0.58 -5.88 4.22
C VAL A 29 -1.81 -4.97 4.30
N ARG A 30 -2.97 -5.51 4.71
CA ARG A 30 -4.18 -4.72 4.91
C ARG A 30 -4.01 -3.63 5.97
N ALA A 31 -3.34 -3.93 7.09
CA ALA A 31 -3.07 -2.96 8.13
C ALA A 31 -2.16 -1.81 7.65
N ALA A 32 -1.10 -2.13 6.89
CA ALA A 32 -0.21 -1.13 6.31
C ALA A 32 -0.92 -0.29 5.24
N TYR A 33 -1.71 -0.92 4.37
CA TYR A 33 -2.58 -0.24 3.42
C TYR A 33 -3.50 0.77 4.12
N LEU A 34 -4.23 0.35 5.17
CA LEU A 34 -5.13 1.24 5.92
C LEU A 34 -4.37 2.42 6.56
N LYS A 35 -3.16 2.18 7.08
CA LYS A 35 -2.32 3.23 7.67
C LYS A 35 -1.86 4.25 6.63
N LEU A 36 -1.41 3.78 5.47
CA LEU A 36 -0.96 4.62 4.36
C LEU A 36 -2.14 5.37 3.72
N ALA A 37 -3.25 4.68 3.44
CA ALA A 37 -4.48 5.27 2.92
C ALA A 37 -5.01 6.38 3.83
N GLY A 38 -5.00 6.19 5.15
CA GLY A 38 -5.36 7.23 6.11
C GLY A 38 -4.34 8.37 6.23
N SER A 39 -3.09 8.16 5.82
CA SER A 39 -2.04 9.19 5.79
C SER A 39 -2.13 10.04 4.52
N TRP A 40 -2.48 9.42 3.40
CA TRP A 40 -2.64 10.06 2.09
C TRP A 40 -4.10 10.42 1.77
N HIS A 41 -5.00 10.35 2.75
CA HIS A 41 -6.42 10.62 2.53
C HIS A 41 -6.63 12.08 2.11
N PRO A 42 -7.43 12.37 1.06
CA PRO A 42 -7.61 13.73 0.53
C PRO A 42 -8.09 14.72 1.58
N ASP A 43 -8.84 14.28 2.60
CA ASP A 43 -9.25 15.13 3.74
C ASP A 43 -8.06 15.76 4.49
N LYS A 44 -6.93 15.05 4.61
CA LYS A 44 -5.72 15.58 5.27
C LYS A 44 -4.94 16.56 4.39
N TRP A 45 -5.06 16.41 3.08
CA TRP A 45 -4.35 17.21 2.10
C TRP A 45 -5.25 18.27 1.45
N ALA A 46 -6.52 18.35 1.86
CA ALA A 46 -7.50 19.30 1.35
C ALA A 46 -7.11 20.76 1.64
N THR A 47 -6.31 20.99 2.68
CA THR A 47 -5.74 22.31 3.01
C THR A 47 -4.35 22.53 2.41
N GLY A 48 -3.78 21.54 1.74
CA GLY A 48 -2.48 21.60 1.10
C GLY A 48 -2.53 22.22 -0.30
N THR A 49 -1.37 22.46 -0.89
CA THR A 49 -1.26 22.95 -2.27
C THR A 49 -1.75 21.93 -3.30
N GLU A 50 -2.04 22.36 -4.53
CA GLU A 50 -2.38 21.44 -5.63
C GLU A 50 -1.31 20.36 -5.84
N GLU A 51 -0.04 20.68 -5.62
CA GLU A 51 1.07 19.73 -5.71
C GLU A 51 1.02 18.69 -4.59
N GLU A 52 0.74 19.10 -3.35
CA GLU A 52 0.57 18.18 -2.23
C GLU A 52 -0.64 17.26 -2.41
N GLN A 53 -1.76 17.80 -2.92
CA GLN A 53 -2.95 17.01 -3.25
C GLN A 53 -2.66 16.00 -4.38
N ALA A 54 -1.94 16.44 -5.43
CA ALA A 54 -1.54 15.57 -6.53
C ALA A 54 -0.50 14.52 -6.11
N GLU A 55 0.38 14.83 -5.15
CA GLU A 55 1.32 13.86 -4.58
C GLU A 55 0.58 12.84 -3.71
N ALA A 56 -0.35 13.30 -2.86
CA ALA A 56 -1.18 12.43 -2.05
C ALA A 56 -2.03 11.47 -2.89
N ASP A 57 -2.69 11.96 -3.95
CA ASP A 57 -3.45 11.11 -4.88
C ASP A 57 -2.52 10.10 -5.59
N ARG A 58 -1.33 10.52 -6.03
CA ARG A 58 -0.35 9.59 -6.64
C ARG A 58 0.09 8.49 -5.67
N LYS A 59 0.43 8.86 -4.43
CA LYS A 59 0.84 7.92 -3.38
C LYS A 59 -0.30 6.98 -3.00
N PHE A 60 -1.52 7.52 -2.87
CA PHE A 60 -2.71 6.74 -2.58
C PHE A 60 -2.97 5.69 -3.67
N ARG A 61 -2.91 6.08 -4.95
CA ARG A 61 -3.06 5.15 -6.08
C ARG A 61 -1.98 4.09 -6.12
N GLN A 62 -0.71 4.45 -5.87
CA GLN A 62 0.39 3.47 -5.79
C GLN A 62 0.15 2.43 -4.69
N VAL A 63 -0.24 2.89 -3.50
CA VAL A 63 -0.55 2.03 -2.34
C VAL A 63 -1.74 1.11 -2.64
N GLN A 64 -2.77 1.63 -3.32
CA GLN A 64 -3.93 0.85 -3.70
C GLN A 64 -3.61 -0.20 -4.77
N ALA A 65 -2.88 0.17 -5.81
CA ALA A 65 -2.44 -0.75 -6.86
C ALA A 65 -1.58 -1.88 -6.29
N ALA A 66 -0.60 -1.54 -5.43
CA ALA A 66 0.23 -2.52 -4.74
C ALA A 66 -0.61 -3.50 -3.92
N TYR A 67 -1.62 -3.01 -3.18
CA TYR A 67 -2.52 -3.86 -2.40
C TYR A 67 -3.40 -4.75 -3.28
N GLU A 68 -3.91 -4.25 -4.39
CA GLU A 68 -4.73 -5.03 -5.33
C GLU A 68 -3.94 -6.12 -6.04
N GLU A 69 -2.71 -5.83 -6.45
CA GLU A 69 -1.81 -6.80 -7.07
C GLU A 69 -1.46 -7.93 -6.10
N ILE A 70 -1.15 -7.54 -4.87
CA ILE A 70 -0.99 -8.44 -3.74
C ILE A 70 -2.23 -9.31 -3.57
N LYS A 71 -3.40 -8.71 -3.42
CA LYS A 71 -4.65 -9.44 -3.21
C LYS A 71 -5.00 -10.35 -4.39
N SER A 72 -4.60 -10.00 -5.61
CA SER A 72 -4.83 -10.81 -6.81
C SER A 72 -3.91 -12.03 -6.91
N LEU A 73 -2.81 -12.06 -6.16
CA LEU A 73 -1.85 -13.16 -6.11
C LEU A 73 -2.16 -14.17 -4.99
N GLU A 74 -3.22 -13.93 -4.21
CA GLU A 74 -3.78 -14.86 -3.21
C GLU A 74 -4.71 -15.90 -3.86
#